data_AF-A0A1M4M5F4-F1
#
_entry.id   AF-A0A1M4M5F4-F1
#
_cell.length_a   1.000
_cell.length_b   1.000
_cell.length_c   1.000
_cell.angle_alpha   90.00
_cell.angle_beta   90.00
_cell.angle_gamma   90.00
#
_symmetry.space_group_name_H-M   'P 1'
#
loop_
_entity.id
_entity.type
_entity.pdbx_description
1 polymer ?
#
loop_
_entity_poly.entity_id
_entity_poly.type
_entity_poly.pdbx_seq_one_letter_code
_entity_poly.pdbx_strand_id
1 'polypeptide(L)' 'MRKEFKLGVMLFAIFNVVRFITKDILTELPAIHFILGVIVGLALVHIMIGSLPEDKYLRIKAFKGNFSSFVK' A
#
# COMPACT_ATOMS: atom_id res chain seq x y z
N MET A 1 -8.77 10.01 -10.87
CA MET A 1 -7.94 9.01 -10.15
C MET A 1 -8.68 8.54 -8.91
N ARG A 2 -8.77 7.21 -8.69
CA ARG A 2 -9.40 6.62 -7.50
C ARG A 2 -8.60 7.00 -6.23
N LYS A 3 -9.30 7.11 -5.08
CA LYS A 3 -8.67 7.48 -3.78
C LYS A 3 -7.57 6.48 -3.37
N GLU A 4 -7.79 5.19 -3.60
CA GLU A 4 -6.83 4.10 -3.33
C GLU A 4 -5.50 4.31 -4.07
N PHE A 5 -5.56 4.67 -5.35
CA PHE A 5 -4.37 4.91 -6.17
C PHE A 5 -3.54 6.09 -5.65
N LYS A 6 -4.22 7.20 -5.27
CA LYS A 6 -3.56 8.36 -4.66
C LYS A 6 -2.87 8.00 -3.34
N LEU A 7 -3.52 7.18 -2.50
CA LEU A 7 -2.94 6.68 -1.25
C LEU A 7 -1.69 5.84 -1.52
N GLY A 8 -1.76 4.92 -2.48
CA GLY A 8 -0.62 4.09 -2.87
C GLY A 8 0.57 4.90 -3.40
N VAL A 9 0.32 5.88 -4.26
CA VAL A 9 1.37 6.78 -4.77
C VAL A 9 1.96 7.64 -3.65
N MET A 10 1.14 8.15 -2.73
CA MET A 10 1.60 8.93 -1.58
C MET A 10 2.47 8.10 -0.63
N LEU A 11 2.05 6.87 -0.31
CA LEU A 11 2.82 5.91 0.47
C LEU A 11 4.15 5.56 -0.21
N PHE A 12 4.14 5.40 -1.54
CA PHE A 12 5.35 5.11 -2.32
C PHE A 12 6.32 6.31 -2.34
N ALA A 13 5.81 7.54 -2.39
CA ALA A 13 6.61 8.74 -2.30
C ALA A 13 7.26 8.87 -0.90
N ILE A 14 6.48 8.65 0.16
CA ILE A 14 6.99 8.63 1.55
C ILE A 14 8.07 7.57 1.69
N PHE A 15 7.83 6.35 1.17
CA PHE A 15 8.83 5.29 1.18
C PHE A 15 10.14 5.72 0.51
N ASN A 16 10.08 6.37 -0.65
CA ASN A 16 11.30 6.81 -1.34
C ASN A 16 12.06 7.89 -0.56
N VAL A 17 11.36 8.83 0.09
CA VAL A 17 12.00 9.84 0.95
C VAL A 17 12.65 9.18 2.18
N VAL A 18 11.93 8.29 2.86
CA VAL A 18 12.48 7.57 4.01
C VAL A 18 13.65 6.69 3.60
N ARG A 19 13.56 5.98 2.45
CA ARG A 19 14.65 5.18 1.88
C ARG A 19 15.87 6.04 1.55
N PHE A 20 15.67 7.23 0.98
CA PHE A 20 16.76 8.15 0.67
C PHE A 20 17.51 8.56 1.95
N ILE A 21 16.78 8.96 2.99
CA ILE A 21 17.35 9.36 4.28
C ILE A 21 18.02 8.18 5.01
N THR A 22 17.39 7.01 5.01
CA THR A 22 17.90 5.82 5.71
C THR A 22 19.08 5.16 5.00
N LYS A 23 19.20 5.32 3.67
CA LYS A 23 20.34 4.78 2.91
C LYS A 23 21.67 5.43 3.30
N ASP A 24 21.65 6.69 3.73
CA ASP A 24 22.84 7.42 4.17
C ASP A 24 23.13 7.31 5.68
N ILE A 25 22.10 7.06 6.50
CA ILE A 25 22.21 7.16 7.98
C ILE A 25 22.16 5.79 8.68
N LEU A 26 21.42 4.83 8.11
CA LEU A 26 21.04 3.58 8.78
C LEU A 26 21.45 2.37 7.94
N THR A 27 22.74 2.10 7.97
CA THR A 27 23.33 0.87 7.44
C THR A 27 22.85 -0.32 8.30
N GLU A 28 22.11 -1.24 7.68
CA GLU A 28 21.96 -2.66 8.06
C GLU A 28 21.13 -3.06 9.28
N LEU A 29 20.17 -2.26 9.76
CA LEU A 29 19.21 -2.76 10.77
C LEU A 29 18.10 -3.62 10.12
N PRO A 30 18.03 -4.94 10.39
CA PRO A 30 17.07 -5.85 9.73
C PRO A 30 15.61 -5.47 10.00
N ALA A 31 15.33 -4.95 11.20
CA ALA A 31 14.00 -4.52 11.60
C ALA A 31 13.49 -3.34 10.75
N ILE A 32 14.37 -2.38 10.42
CA ILE A 32 14.02 -1.22 9.60
C ILE A 32 13.80 -1.66 8.15
N HIS A 33 14.63 -2.59 7.66
CA HIS A 33 14.44 -3.19 6.34
C HIS A 33 13.10 -3.92 6.22
N PHE A 34 12.69 -4.64 7.26
CA PHE A 34 11.38 -5.30 7.32
C PHE A 34 10.23 -4.29 7.30
N ILE A 35 10.27 -3.26 8.15
CA ILE A 35 9.23 -2.21 8.19
C ILE A 35 9.12 -1.47 6.86
N LEU A 36 10.25 -1.12 6.26
CA LEU A 36 10.31 -0.50 4.94
C LEU A 36 9.73 -1.41 3.85
N GLY A 37 10.02 -2.71 3.90
CA GLY A 37 9.43 -3.71 3.02
C GLY A 37 7.90 -3.79 3.15
N VAL A 38 7.37 -3.77 4.38
CA VAL A 38 5.93 -3.75 4.65
C VAL A 38 5.26 -2.49 4.08
N ILE A 39 5.88 -1.32 4.25
CA ILE A 39 5.38 -0.04 3.72
C ILE A 39 5.32 -0.08 2.19
N VAL A 40 6.35 -0.60 1.52
CA VAL A 40 6.35 -0.79 0.06
C VAL A 40 5.28 -1.75 -0.38
N GLY A 41 5.14 -2.89 0.29
CA GLY A 41 4.11 -3.88 -0.02
C GLY A 41 2.72 -3.27 0.04
N LEU A 42 2.42 -2.52 1.11
CA LEU A 42 1.16 -1.79 1.27
C LEU A 42 0.94 -0.73 0.18
N ALA A 43 1.99 0.01 -0.19
CA ALA A 43 1.93 1.00 -1.26
C ALA A 43 1.58 0.34 -2.60
N LEU A 44 2.27 -0.75 -2.94
CA LEU A 44 2.04 -1.51 -4.17
C LEU A 44 0.64 -2.11 -4.21
N VAL A 45 0.14 -2.66 -3.10
CA VAL A 45 -1.23 -3.18 -3.01
C VAL A 45 -2.26 -2.08 -3.32
N HIS A 46 -2.11 -0.88 -2.74
CA HIS A 46 -3.00 0.24 -3.01
C HIS A 46 -2.92 0.75 -4.46
N ILE A 47 -1.71 0.78 -5.04
CA ILE A 47 -1.50 1.11 -6.45
C ILE A 47 -2.19 0.06 -7.33
N MET A 48 -2.00 -1.22 -7.03
CA MET A 48 -2.58 -2.34 -7.78
C MET A 48 -4.11 -2.29 -7.73
N ILE A 49 -4.72 -2.17 -6.54
CA ILE A 49 -6.17 -2.00 -6.36
C ILE A 49 -6.68 -0.76 -7.10
N GLY A 50 -5.93 0.34 -7.04
CA GLY A 50 -6.26 1.58 -7.72
C GLY A 50 -6.17 1.49 -9.26
N SER A 51 -5.29 0.63 -9.77
CA SER A 51 -5.08 0.39 -11.22
C SER A 51 -6.06 -0.62 -11.82
N LEU A 52 -6.78 -1.38 -10.99
CA LEU A 52 -7.74 -2.37 -11.46
C LEU A 52 -8.87 -1.72 -12.29
N PRO A 53 -9.38 -2.44 -13.30
CA PRO A 53 -10.55 -2.02 -14.03
C PRO A 53 -11.79 -1.97 -13.11
N GLU A 54 -12.74 -1.11 -13.46
CA GLU A 54 -13.90 -0.73 -12.65
C GLU A 54 -14.68 -1.95 -12.13
N ASP A 55 -14.87 -2.95 -12.98
CA ASP A 55 -15.60 -4.19 -12.72
C ASP A 55 -14.96 -5.01 -11.59
N LYS A 56 -13.63 -5.14 -11.61
CA LYS A 56 -12.88 -5.87 -10.58
C LYS A 56 -12.86 -5.10 -9.27
N TYR A 57 -12.70 -3.78 -9.32
CA TYR A 57 -12.73 -2.92 -8.14
C TYR A 57 -14.08 -3.01 -7.40
N LEU A 58 -15.18 -2.94 -8.13
CA LEU A 58 -16.53 -3.05 -7.56
C LEU A 58 -16.78 -4.42 -6.94
N ARG A 59 -16.29 -5.52 -7.55
CA ARG A 59 -16.39 -6.87 -6.97
C ARG A 59 -15.63 -6.99 -5.64
N ILE A 60 -14.41 -6.45 -5.57
CA ILE A 60 -13.61 -6.45 -4.32
C ILE A 60 -14.30 -5.62 -3.24
N LYS A 61 -14.87 -4.46 -3.61
CA LYS A 61 -15.60 -3.59 -2.68
C LYS A 61 -16.88 -4.26 -2.16
N ALA A 62 -17.65 -4.92 -3.04
CA ALA A 62 -18.82 -5.69 -2.67
C ALA A 62 -18.47 -6.87 -1.75
N PHE A 63 -17.37 -7.56 -2.07
CA PHE A 63 -16.86 -8.65 -1.24
C PHE A 63 -16.48 -8.19 0.17
N LYS A 64 -15.78 -7.06 0.29
CA LYS A 64 -15.47 -6.43 1.59
C LYS A 64 -16.74 -6.09 2.39
N GLY A 65 -17.76 -5.56 1.72
CA GLY A 65 -19.07 -5.25 2.34
C GLY A 65 -19.77 -6.50 2.89
N ASN A 66 -19.82 -7.58 2.09
CA ASN A 66 -20.39 -8.85 2.51
C ASN A 66 -19.60 -9.49 3.66
N PHE A 67 -18.27 -9.47 3.60
CA PHE A 67 -17.43 -10.02 4.66
C PHE A 67 -17.62 -9.27 5.99
N SER A 68 -17.72 -7.94 5.95
CA SER A 68 -18.02 -7.11 7.12
C SER A 68 -19.42 -7.37 7.70
N SER A 69 -20.38 -7.79 6.86
CA SER A 69 -21.73 -8.15 7.31
C SER A 69 -21.79 -9.57 7.87
N PHE A 70 -20.87 -10.45 7.47
CA PHE A 70 -20.82 -11.84 7.91
C PHE A 70 -20.07 -12.02 9.23
N VAL A 71 -19.10 -11.14 9.52
CA VAL A 71 -18.33 -11.13 10.77
C VAL A 71 -19.10 -10.43 11.92
N LYS A 72 -20.26 -9.83 11.63
CA LYS A 72 -21.10 -9.09 12.58
C LYS A 72 -22.27 -9.95 13.05
#